data_AF-A0A009N235-F1
#
_entry.id   AF-A0A009N235-F1
#
_cell.length_a   1.000
_cell.length_b   1.000
_cell.length_c   1.000
_cell.angle_alpha   90.00
_cell.angle_beta   90.00
_cell.angle_gamma   90.00
#
_symmetry.space_group_name_H-M   'P 1'
#
loop_
_entity.id
_entity.type
_entity.pdbx_description
1 polymer ?
#
loop_
_entity_poly.entity_id
_entity_poly.type
_entity_poly.pdbx_seq_one_letter_code
_entity_poly.pdbx_strand_id
1 'polypeptide(L)'
;MNILIVGNGFDLSHYLPTKYDHFMVAMEAIENWDLSVGEMSFDDLFGSLYEKENYFFRYTKAMYQTDETKISVDQIIELKQHLKENVWYQYFSDHVRQVRTWIDFEKKIEEVLNYFTKLFEKITDFYNKDNNLELEVKTSISNDSTSNKFIYLGERACDALSCVKILEKKYYKSVRDSDGYREFNYTDLKSKNYNYFISDKYIKRFDKYDFYIVENSIGDLNESLNNFIDIFNWYLCLICDLKFKNGIDDSYISNYDKVYSFNYTNTYTKICNNDRYVDFLHGKAGVNQNIVLGISDLKSESLKNIKAYGFTKYHQKMYKNTDYIF
;
A
#
# COMPACT_ATOMS: atom_id res chain seq x y z
N MET A 1 -13.26 -12.50 35.01
CA MET A 1 -13.01 -11.55 33.92
C MET A 1 -13.00 -12.33 32.62
N ASN A 2 -14.08 -12.25 31.86
CA ASN A 2 -14.25 -12.89 30.56
C ASN A 2 -13.73 -11.93 29.48
N ILE A 3 -12.71 -12.36 28.76
CA ILE A 3 -12.07 -11.57 27.70
C ILE A 3 -12.46 -12.16 26.35
N LEU A 4 -12.91 -11.30 25.43
CA LEU A 4 -13.10 -11.66 24.03
C LEU A 4 -11.97 -11.07 23.19
N ILE A 5 -11.45 -11.85 22.25
CA ILE A 5 -10.52 -11.38 21.23
C ILE A 5 -11.20 -11.50 19.88
N VAL A 6 -11.34 -10.39 19.16
CA VAL A 6 -11.90 -10.35 17.81
C VAL A 6 -10.84 -9.90 16.81
N GLY A 7 -10.96 -10.40 15.59
CA GLY A 7 -10.11 -10.03 14.44
C GLY A 7 -10.94 -10.08 13.17
N ASN A 8 -10.30 -9.96 11.99
CA ASN A 8 -11.04 -9.61 10.77
C ASN A 8 -12.08 -10.68 10.41
N GLY A 9 -11.86 -11.93 10.84
CA GLY A 9 -12.84 -13.01 10.75
C GLY A 9 -14.20 -12.68 11.36
N PHE A 10 -14.28 -11.79 12.36
CA PHE A 10 -15.54 -11.31 12.93
C PHE A 10 -16.33 -10.44 11.94
N ASP A 11 -15.68 -9.51 11.23
CA ASP A 11 -16.35 -8.71 10.20
C ASP A 11 -16.82 -9.60 9.05
N LEU A 12 -15.97 -10.56 8.65
CA LEU A 12 -16.27 -11.49 7.58
C LEU A 12 -17.38 -12.47 7.94
N SER A 13 -17.49 -12.92 9.20
CA SER A 13 -18.61 -13.75 9.65
C SER A 13 -19.93 -12.98 9.68
N HIS A 14 -19.86 -11.65 9.73
CA HIS A 14 -20.99 -10.74 9.57
C HIS A 14 -21.12 -10.22 8.13
N TYR A 15 -20.40 -10.81 7.17
CA TYR A 15 -20.50 -10.48 5.74
C TYR A 15 -20.17 -9.01 5.40
N LEU A 16 -19.34 -8.34 6.19
CA LEU A 16 -18.79 -7.03 5.82
C LEU A 16 -17.56 -7.20 4.93
N PRO A 17 -17.50 -6.53 3.77
CA PRO A 17 -16.36 -6.65 2.87
C PRO A 17 -15.14 -5.91 3.43
N THR A 18 -14.38 -6.53 4.32
CA THR A 18 -13.23 -5.89 5.02
C THR A 18 -11.89 -6.59 4.78
N LYS A 19 -11.83 -7.56 3.85
CA LYS A 19 -10.55 -8.12 3.39
C LYS A 19 -9.78 -7.04 2.63
N TYR A 20 -8.45 -7.11 2.66
CA TYR A 20 -7.62 -6.28 1.78
C TYR A 20 -7.95 -6.49 0.31
N ASP A 21 -8.30 -7.71 -0.11
CA ASP A 21 -8.74 -7.98 -1.48
C ASP A 21 -10.04 -7.26 -1.85
N HIS A 22 -10.98 -7.15 -0.91
CA HIS A 22 -12.22 -6.40 -1.13
C HIS A 22 -11.92 -4.90 -1.28
N PHE A 23 -11.00 -4.36 -0.48
CA PHE A 23 -10.51 -2.99 -0.63
C PHE A 23 -9.89 -2.77 -2.00
N MET A 24 -8.97 -3.65 -2.43
CA MET A 24 -8.28 -3.50 -3.71
C MET A 24 -9.25 -3.52 -4.89
N VAL A 25 -10.26 -4.39 -4.87
CA VAL A 25 -11.32 -4.42 -5.90
C VAL A 25 -12.14 -3.14 -5.90
N ALA A 26 -12.54 -2.64 -4.72
CA ALA A 26 -13.31 -1.41 -4.61
C ALA A 26 -12.51 -0.20 -5.13
N MET A 27 -11.22 -0.10 -4.78
CA MET A 27 -10.36 0.98 -5.26
C MET A 27 -10.13 0.88 -6.78
N GLU A 28 -9.96 -0.32 -7.33
CA GLU A 28 -9.84 -0.53 -8.77
C GLU A 28 -11.13 -0.13 -9.51
N ALA A 29 -12.30 -0.43 -8.94
CA ALA A 29 -13.58 0.01 -9.49
C ALA A 29 -13.70 1.54 -9.51
N ILE A 30 -13.28 2.21 -8.42
CA ILE A 30 -13.26 3.68 -8.34
C ILE A 30 -12.27 4.26 -9.33
N GLU A 31 -11.04 3.74 -9.41
CA GLU A 31 -9.98 4.21 -10.32
C GLU A 31 -10.44 4.18 -11.78
N ASN A 32 -11.20 3.15 -12.17
CA ASN A 32 -11.66 2.94 -13.54
C ASN A 32 -13.08 3.43 -13.84
N TRP A 33 -13.77 4.06 -12.89
CA TRP A 33 -15.17 4.46 -13.04
C TRP A 33 -15.38 5.45 -14.20
N ASP A 34 -16.43 5.27 -15.01
CA ASP A 34 -16.79 6.28 -16.01
C ASP A 34 -17.60 7.40 -15.35
N LEU A 35 -17.02 8.59 -15.26
CA LEU A 35 -17.65 9.75 -14.62
C LEU A 35 -18.96 10.18 -15.30
N SER A 36 -19.19 9.79 -16.56
CA SER A 36 -20.44 10.08 -17.27
C SER A 36 -21.63 9.26 -16.75
N VAL A 37 -21.38 8.14 -16.07
CA VAL A 37 -22.41 7.31 -15.43
C VAL A 37 -22.98 7.99 -14.19
N GLY A 38 -22.19 8.82 -13.51
CA GLY A 38 -22.60 9.57 -12.32
C GLY A 38 -22.13 8.91 -11.01
N GLU A 39 -23.02 8.87 -10.02
CA GLU A 39 -22.74 8.31 -8.68
C GLU A 39 -22.45 6.80 -8.75
N MET A 40 -21.60 6.30 -7.84
CA MET A 40 -21.37 4.87 -7.65
C MET A 40 -22.22 4.31 -6.52
N SER A 41 -22.79 3.13 -6.75
CA SER A 41 -23.50 2.33 -5.76
C SER A 41 -22.60 1.24 -5.17
N PHE A 42 -23.13 0.50 -4.18
CA PHE A 42 -22.46 -0.68 -3.64
C PHE A 42 -22.18 -1.75 -4.72
N ASP A 43 -23.07 -1.89 -5.69
CA ASP A 43 -22.94 -2.89 -6.76
C ASP A 43 -21.81 -2.54 -7.72
N ASP A 44 -21.58 -1.24 -7.95
CA ASP A 44 -20.50 -0.75 -8.79
C ASP A 44 -19.12 -1.01 -8.17
N LEU A 45 -19.03 -1.04 -6.84
CA LEU A 45 -17.79 -1.35 -6.11
C LEU A 45 -17.44 -2.84 -6.15
N PHE A 46 -18.43 -3.72 -6.05
CA PHE A 46 -18.22 -5.14 -5.75
C PHE A 46 -18.78 -6.11 -6.79
N GLY A 47 -19.41 -5.61 -7.86
CA GLY A 47 -20.08 -6.45 -8.86
C GLY A 47 -19.16 -7.50 -9.49
N SER A 48 -17.89 -7.18 -9.69
CA SER A 48 -16.87 -8.13 -10.21
C SER A 48 -16.61 -9.33 -9.28
N LEU A 49 -16.92 -9.22 -7.98
CA LEU A 49 -16.79 -10.30 -7.02
C LEU A 49 -18.04 -11.18 -6.94
N TYR A 50 -19.17 -10.79 -7.53
CA TYR A 50 -20.42 -11.53 -7.35
C TYR A 50 -20.42 -12.91 -8.01
N GLU A 51 -19.56 -13.14 -9.01
CA GLU A 51 -19.38 -14.46 -9.61
C GLU A 51 -18.56 -15.39 -8.69
N LYS A 52 -17.49 -14.87 -8.08
CA LYS A 52 -16.53 -15.65 -7.28
C LYS A 52 -16.93 -15.79 -5.81
N GLU A 53 -17.56 -14.76 -5.26
CA GLU A 53 -17.95 -14.64 -3.85
C GLU A 53 -19.47 -14.40 -3.71
N ASN A 54 -20.25 -15.02 -4.60
CA ASN A 54 -21.72 -14.86 -4.64
C ASN A 54 -22.39 -15.07 -3.28
N TYR A 55 -22.01 -16.16 -2.59
CA TYR A 55 -22.52 -16.47 -1.27
C TYR A 55 -22.31 -15.29 -0.32
N PHE A 56 -21.07 -14.79 -0.22
CA PHE A 56 -20.71 -13.69 0.67
C PHE A 56 -21.55 -12.44 0.41
N PHE A 57 -21.54 -11.94 -0.83
CA PHE A 57 -22.22 -10.67 -1.16
C PHE A 57 -23.75 -10.77 -1.17
N ARG A 58 -24.32 -11.96 -1.40
CA ARG A 58 -25.76 -12.18 -1.19
C ARG A 58 -26.16 -11.97 0.26
N TYR A 59 -25.36 -12.48 1.21
CA TYR A 59 -25.63 -12.25 2.63
C TYR A 59 -25.32 -10.81 3.04
N THR A 60 -24.28 -10.17 2.49
CA THR A 60 -24.05 -8.73 2.69
C THR A 60 -25.30 -7.93 2.31
N LYS A 61 -25.83 -8.14 1.10
CA LYS A 61 -27.05 -7.46 0.64
C LYS A 61 -28.31 -7.83 1.43
N ALA A 62 -28.38 -9.03 2.00
CA ALA A 62 -29.50 -9.45 2.83
C ALA A 62 -29.45 -8.80 4.22
N MET A 63 -28.25 -8.61 4.78
CA MET A 63 -28.05 -8.09 6.13
C MET A 63 -27.99 -6.55 6.18
N TYR A 64 -27.48 -5.90 5.13
CA TYR A 64 -27.21 -4.47 5.12
C TYR A 64 -28.00 -3.71 4.05
N GLN A 65 -28.28 -2.44 4.34
CA GLN A 65 -28.90 -1.45 3.43
C GLN A 65 -27.89 -0.98 2.38
N THR A 66 -27.38 -1.90 1.56
CA THR A 66 -26.39 -1.61 0.50
C THR A 66 -26.93 -0.71 -0.61
N ASP A 67 -28.25 -0.66 -0.77
CA ASP A 67 -28.95 0.21 -1.70
C ASP A 67 -28.92 1.70 -1.30
N GLU A 68 -28.64 2.01 -0.02
CA GLU A 68 -28.40 3.39 0.44
C GLU A 68 -26.97 3.88 0.15
N THR A 69 -26.04 2.98 -0.18
CA THR A 69 -24.65 3.34 -0.46
C THR A 69 -24.56 4.15 -1.75
N LYS A 70 -24.09 5.39 -1.62
CA LYS A 70 -23.85 6.30 -2.74
C LYS A 70 -22.54 7.03 -2.55
N ILE A 71 -21.69 7.00 -3.56
CA ILE A 71 -20.46 7.79 -3.63
C ILE A 71 -20.68 8.85 -4.71
N SER A 72 -20.55 10.12 -4.33
CA SER A 72 -20.77 11.24 -5.25
C SER A 72 -19.65 11.33 -6.29
N VAL A 73 -19.94 11.99 -7.42
CA VAL A 73 -18.95 12.23 -8.48
C VAL A 73 -17.73 12.99 -7.96
N ASP A 74 -17.93 13.96 -7.07
CA ASP A 74 -16.83 14.73 -6.47
C ASP A 74 -15.92 13.86 -5.61
N GLN A 75 -16.50 12.97 -4.79
CA GLN A 75 -15.73 12.00 -4.00
C GLN A 75 -14.94 11.05 -4.90
N ILE A 76 -15.54 10.60 -6.01
CA ILE A 76 -14.87 9.71 -6.98
C ILE A 76 -13.67 10.43 -7.62
N ILE A 77 -13.82 11.71 -8.00
CA ILE A 77 -12.72 12.50 -8.58
C ILE A 77 -11.56 12.65 -7.58
N GLU A 78 -11.86 13.00 -6.33
CA GLU A 78 -10.86 13.13 -5.27
C GLU A 78 -10.12 11.80 -5.02
N LEU A 79 -10.87 10.71 -4.86
CA LEU A 79 -10.29 9.38 -4.63
C LEU A 79 -9.44 8.93 -5.81
N LYS A 80 -9.88 9.15 -7.05
CA LYS A 80 -9.07 8.85 -8.24
C LYS A 80 -7.74 9.58 -8.23
N GLN A 81 -7.72 10.84 -7.82
CA GLN A 81 -6.48 11.61 -7.70
C GLN A 81 -5.58 11.00 -6.62
N HIS A 82 -6.11 10.75 -5.43
CA HIS A 82 -5.35 10.17 -4.31
C HIS A 82 -4.79 8.79 -4.68
N LEU A 83 -5.58 7.92 -5.32
CA LEU A 83 -5.13 6.61 -5.80
C LEU A 83 -4.02 6.73 -6.83
N LYS A 84 -4.14 7.64 -7.81
CA LYS A 84 -3.12 7.85 -8.84
C LYS A 84 -1.79 8.36 -8.28
N GLU A 85 -1.85 9.23 -7.28
CA GLU A 85 -0.66 9.86 -6.69
C GLU A 85 0.04 8.95 -5.67
N ASN A 86 -0.74 8.15 -4.93
CA ASN A 86 -0.25 7.29 -3.86
C ASN A 86 0.57 6.11 -4.37
N VAL A 87 1.87 6.09 -4.03
CA VAL A 87 2.81 5.12 -4.60
C VAL A 87 2.63 3.71 -4.01
N TRP A 88 2.14 3.60 -2.77
CA TRP A 88 1.84 2.31 -2.15
C TRP A 88 0.63 1.64 -2.79
N TYR A 89 -0.47 2.38 -3.00
CA TYR A 89 -1.61 1.86 -3.74
C TYR A 89 -1.20 1.40 -5.14
N GLN A 90 -0.42 2.21 -5.88
CA GLN A 90 0.03 1.83 -7.22
C GLN A 90 0.88 0.55 -7.20
N TYR A 91 1.76 0.38 -6.21
CA TYR A 91 2.51 -0.86 -6.01
C TYR A 91 1.62 -2.06 -5.66
N PHE A 92 0.67 -1.90 -4.74
CA PHE A 92 -0.27 -2.95 -4.36
C PHE A 92 -1.19 -3.35 -5.52
N SER A 93 -1.69 -2.38 -6.28
CA SER A 93 -2.52 -2.58 -7.46
C SER A 93 -1.76 -3.32 -8.56
N ASP A 94 -0.49 -2.96 -8.80
CA ASP A 94 0.38 -3.70 -9.72
C ASP A 94 0.56 -5.16 -9.28
N HIS A 95 0.82 -5.42 -7.99
CA HIS A 95 0.92 -6.77 -7.45
C HIS A 95 -0.37 -7.59 -7.67
N VAL A 96 -1.53 -7.03 -7.33
CA VAL A 96 -2.83 -7.72 -7.49
C VAL A 96 -3.10 -8.04 -8.96
N ARG A 97 -2.81 -7.11 -9.89
CA ARG A 97 -3.00 -7.34 -11.33
C ARG A 97 -2.07 -8.42 -11.89
N GLN A 98 -0.80 -8.43 -11.47
CA GLN A 98 0.20 -9.35 -12.00
C GLN A 98 0.11 -10.76 -11.42
N VAL A 99 -0.03 -10.86 -10.09
CA VAL A 99 0.04 -12.15 -9.38
C VAL A 99 -1.34 -12.79 -9.24
N ARG A 100 -2.41 -12.00 -9.27
CA ARG A 100 -3.83 -12.45 -9.13
C ARG A 100 -4.07 -13.30 -7.88
N THR A 101 -3.36 -13.00 -6.80
CA THR A 101 -3.49 -13.66 -5.48
C THR A 101 -3.92 -12.67 -4.41
N TRP A 102 -4.25 -13.18 -3.23
CA TRP A 102 -4.51 -12.38 -2.04
C TRP A 102 -3.30 -11.50 -1.68
N ILE A 103 -3.57 -10.32 -1.14
CA ILE A 103 -2.53 -9.36 -0.72
C ILE A 103 -2.41 -9.27 0.81
N ASP A 104 -1.18 -9.03 1.26
CA ASP A 104 -0.80 -8.72 2.64
C ASP A 104 0.00 -7.42 2.60
N PHE A 105 -0.61 -6.31 3.02
CA PHE A 105 0.01 -4.99 2.90
C PHE A 105 1.30 -4.90 3.70
N GLU A 106 1.34 -5.40 4.93
CA GLU A 106 2.55 -5.39 5.75
C GLU A 106 3.69 -6.17 5.09
N LYS A 107 3.44 -7.38 4.57
CA LYS A 107 4.49 -8.13 3.86
C LYS A 107 4.98 -7.39 2.61
N LYS A 108 4.08 -6.72 1.90
CA LYS A 108 4.42 -5.95 0.69
C LYS A 108 5.23 -4.70 1.02
N ILE A 109 4.91 -4.02 2.12
CA ILE A 109 5.72 -2.92 2.67
C ILE A 109 7.11 -3.44 3.06
N GLU A 110 7.18 -4.55 3.78
CA GLU A 110 8.44 -5.18 4.19
C GLU A 110 9.32 -5.53 2.97
N GLU A 111 8.71 -6.08 1.92
CA GLU A 111 9.38 -6.40 0.66
C GLU A 111 10.02 -5.16 0.01
N VAL A 112 9.28 -4.06 -0.11
CA VAL A 112 9.81 -2.80 -0.66
C VAL A 112 10.94 -2.25 0.20
N LEU A 113 10.81 -2.24 1.52
CA LEU A 113 11.87 -1.77 2.42
C LEU A 113 13.15 -2.61 2.29
N ASN A 114 13.02 -3.93 2.09
CA ASN A 114 14.16 -4.80 1.84
C ASN A 114 14.83 -4.50 0.49
N TYR A 115 14.06 -4.23 -0.57
CA TYR A 115 14.63 -3.81 -1.86
C TYR A 115 15.30 -2.45 -1.79
N PHE A 116 14.66 -1.50 -1.10
CA PHE A 116 15.20 -0.17 -0.85
C PHE A 116 16.54 -0.25 -0.10
N THR A 117 16.60 -1.07 0.94
CA THR A 117 17.84 -1.34 1.70
C THR A 117 18.96 -1.82 0.78
N LYS A 118 18.70 -2.81 -0.08
CA LYS A 118 19.70 -3.36 -1.00
C LYS A 118 20.18 -2.32 -2.00
N LEU A 119 19.29 -1.44 -2.48
CA LEU A 119 19.66 -0.34 -3.34
C LEU A 119 20.56 0.65 -2.59
N PHE A 120 20.13 1.07 -1.41
CA PHE A 120 20.85 2.04 -0.60
C PHE A 120 22.27 1.57 -0.24
N GLU A 121 22.42 0.32 0.20
CA GLU A 121 23.73 -0.27 0.51
C GLU A 121 24.66 -0.25 -0.72
N LYS A 122 24.13 -0.58 -1.90
CA LYS A 122 24.91 -0.51 -3.16
C LYS A 122 25.29 0.93 -3.52
N ILE A 123 24.38 1.89 -3.35
CA ILE A 123 24.67 3.31 -3.57
C ILE A 123 25.82 3.76 -2.66
N THR A 124 25.76 3.41 -1.37
CA THR A 124 26.80 3.75 -0.39
C THR A 124 28.15 3.11 -0.75
N ASP A 125 28.15 1.85 -1.17
CA ASP A 125 29.37 1.15 -1.61
C ASP A 125 30.03 1.82 -2.83
N PHE A 126 29.23 2.30 -3.79
CA PHE A 126 29.72 3.03 -4.97
C PHE A 126 30.31 4.38 -4.57
N TYR A 127 29.58 5.13 -3.74
CA TYR A 127 30.03 6.44 -3.27
C TYR A 127 31.40 6.35 -2.56
N ASN A 128 31.58 5.33 -1.72
CA ASN A 128 32.82 5.11 -0.98
C ASN A 128 34.03 4.72 -1.87
N LYS A 129 33.79 4.20 -3.08
CA LYS A 129 34.86 3.74 -3.99
C LYS A 129 35.28 4.81 -4.99
N ASP A 130 34.31 5.42 -5.65
CA ASP A 130 34.56 6.20 -6.87
C ASP A 130 34.22 7.70 -6.73
N ASN A 131 33.71 8.15 -5.57
CA ASN A 131 33.22 9.52 -5.30
C ASN A 131 32.17 10.05 -6.31
N ASN A 132 31.69 9.19 -7.20
CA ASN A 132 30.68 9.47 -8.21
C ASN A 132 29.51 8.52 -8.02
N LEU A 133 28.29 9.04 -8.12
CA LEU A 133 27.08 8.26 -7.98
C LEU A 133 26.70 7.63 -9.33
N GLU A 134 26.73 6.31 -9.41
CA GLU A 134 26.15 5.60 -10.54
C GLU A 134 24.61 5.68 -10.45
N LEU A 135 23.98 6.26 -11.46
CA LEU A 135 22.53 6.47 -11.49
C LEU A 135 21.77 5.34 -12.18
N GLU A 136 22.43 4.59 -13.08
CA GLU A 136 21.79 3.49 -13.81
C GLU A 136 21.78 2.23 -12.93
N VAL A 137 20.60 1.61 -12.82
CA VAL A 137 20.41 0.33 -12.12
C VAL A 137 20.16 -0.77 -13.15
N LYS A 138 21.05 -1.77 -13.18
CA LYS A 138 21.00 -2.88 -14.12
C LYS A 138 20.43 -4.13 -13.49
N THR A 139 19.68 -4.90 -14.26
CA THR A 139 19.01 -6.12 -13.76
C THR A 139 19.72 -7.42 -14.08
N SER A 140 20.74 -7.37 -14.95
CA SER A 140 21.58 -8.51 -15.33
C SER A 140 23.05 -8.13 -15.26
N ILE A 141 23.87 -8.97 -14.65
CA ILE A 141 25.33 -8.81 -14.65
C ILE A 141 25.82 -9.14 -16.06
N SER A 142 26.39 -8.15 -16.77
CA SER A 142 27.16 -8.44 -17.97
C SER A 142 28.47 -9.13 -17.56
N ASN A 143 28.84 -10.23 -18.23
CA ASN A 143 30.13 -10.93 -18.04
C ASN A 143 31.37 -10.09 -18.42
N ASP A 144 31.21 -8.79 -18.65
CA ASP A 144 32.31 -7.89 -18.96
C ASP A 144 33.06 -7.47 -17.69
N SER A 145 34.35 -7.22 -17.85
CA SER A 145 35.31 -6.73 -16.84
C SER A 145 34.92 -5.37 -16.21
N THR A 146 33.80 -4.77 -16.62
CA THR A 146 33.21 -3.54 -16.11
C THR A 146 32.13 -3.76 -15.04
N SER A 147 31.94 -5.00 -14.55
CA SER A 147 30.93 -5.34 -13.54
C SER A 147 30.99 -4.50 -12.25
N ASN A 148 32.13 -3.88 -11.94
CA ASN A 148 32.27 -3.00 -10.78
C ASN A 148 31.76 -1.57 -11.00
N LYS A 149 31.29 -1.21 -12.20
CA LYS A 149 30.85 0.16 -12.53
C LYS A 149 29.35 0.42 -12.34
N PHE A 150 28.52 -0.63 -12.24
CA PHE A 150 27.06 -0.47 -12.21
C PHE A 150 26.41 -0.97 -10.92
N ILE A 151 25.29 -0.36 -10.54
CA ILE A 151 24.42 -0.87 -9.47
C ILE A 151 23.57 -2.01 -10.04
N TYR A 152 23.62 -3.18 -9.41
CA TYR A 152 22.84 -4.35 -9.83
C TYR A 152 21.75 -4.74 -8.83
N LEU A 153 20.51 -4.83 -9.28
CA LEU A 153 19.33 -5.28 -8.52
C LEU A 153 18.46 -6.17 -9.40
N GLY A 154 17.83 -7.20 -8.84
CA GLY A 154 16.97 -8.08 -9.63
C GLY A 154 15.74 -7.35 -10.19
N GLU A 155 15.23 -7.79 -11.35
CA GLU A 155 14.09 -7.15 -12.06
C GLU A 155 12.89 -6.87 -11.14
N ARG A 156 12.49 -7.85 -10.31
CA ARG A 156 11.39 -7.67 -9.34
C ARG A 156 11.62 -6.55 -8.35
N ALA A 157 12.86 -6.38 -7.89
CA ALA A 157 13.22 -5.30 -6.98
C ALA A 157 13.17 -3.95 -7.71
N CYS A 158 13.69 -3.90 -8.93
CA CYS A 158 13.64 -2.70 -9.75
C CYS A 158 12.20 -2.28 -10.08
N ASP A 159 11.32 -3.23 -10.43
CA ASP A 159 9.91 -2.98 -10.68
C ASP A 159 9.19 -2.45 -9.44
N ALA A 160 9.36 -3.11 -8.28
CA ALA A 160 8.76 -2.66 -7.03
C ALA A 160 9.23 -1.24 -6.67
N LEU A 161 10.53 -0.97 -6.78
CA LEU A 161 11.11 0.35 -6.53
C LEU A 161 10.67 1.40 -7.56
N SER A 162 10.34 0.97 -8.79
CA SER A 162 9.72 1.85 -9.78
C SER A 162 8.26 2.18 -9.47
N CYS A 163 7.47 1.21 -9.01
CA CYS A 163 6.11 1.47 -8.54
C CYS A 163 6.09 2.49 -7.41
N VAL A 164 7.05 2.38 -6.47
CA VAL A 164 7.18 3.33 -5.36
C VAL A 164 7.97 4.60 -5.69
N LYS A 165 8.26 4.85 -6.98
CA LYS A 165 8.97 6.05 -7.50
C LYS A 165 10.36 6.30 -6.89
N ILE A 166 11.01 5.25 -6.38
CA ILE A 166 12.44 5.29 -6.01
C ILE A 166 13.31 5.17 -7.26
N LEU A 167 12.88 4.34 -8.22
CA LEU A 167 13.50 4.22 -9.54
C LEU A 167 12.57 4.74 -10.64
N GLU A 168 13.14 5.28 -11.70
CA GLU A 168 12.44 5.70 -12.91
C GLU A 168 12.78 4.78 -14.08
N LYS A 169 11.76 4.39 -14.84
CA LYS A 169 11.94 3.69 -16.11
C LYS A 169 12.14 4.72 -17.22
N LYS A 170 13.34 4.75 -17.82
CA LYS A 170 13.60 5.54 -19.03
C LYS A 170 13.56 4.61 -20.24
N TYR A 171 12.54 4.78 -21.09
CA TYR A 171 12.35 3.97 -22.29
C TYR A 171 13.29 4.43 -23.39
N TYR A 172 13.73 3.52 -24.25
CA TYR A 172 14.62 3.87 -25.36
C TYR A 172 14.30 3.11 -26.64
N LYS A 173 14.70 3.69 -27.77
CA LYS A 173 14.81 3.01 -29.06
C LYS A 173 16.28 2.73 -29.33
N SER A 174 16.59 1.48 -29.66
CA SER A 174 17.92 1.13 -30.15
C SER A 174 17.99 1.43 -31.63
N VAL A 175 18.88 2.33 -32.00
CA VAL A 175 19.24 2.62 -33.39
C VAL A 175 20.70 2.22 -33.61
N ARG A 176 21.06 1.97 -34.86
CA ARG A 176 22.46 1.83 -35.23
C ARG A 176 22.92 3.13 -35.85
N ASP A 177 24.07 3.63 -35.41
CA ASP A 177 24.72 4.75 -36.06
C ASP A 177 25.27 4.35 -37.44
N SER A 178 25.89 5.31 -38.13
CA SER A 178 26.50 5.10 -39.45
C SER A 178 27.62 4.05 -39.44
N ASP A 179 28.24 3.82 -38.28
CA ASP A 179 29.35 2.90 -38.09
C ASP A 179 28.89 1.52 -37.57
N GLY A 180 27.58 1.35 -37.36
CA GLY A 180 26.95 0.11 -36.93
C GLY A 180 26.93 -0.12 -35.42
N TYR A 181 27.40 0.84 -34.61
CA TYR A 181 27.29 0.80 -33.14
C TYR A 181 25.86 1.09 -32.69
N ARG A 182 25.46 0.49 -31.57
CA ARG A 182 24.13 0.73 -31.01
C ARG A 182 24.11 2.04 -30.23
N GLU A 183 23.26 2.95 -30.65
CA GLU A 183 22.86 4.12 -29.89
C GLU A 183 21.50 3.88 -29.22
N PHE A 184 21.36 4.44 -28.02
CA PHE A 184 20.15 4.38 -27.22
C PHE A 184 19.49 5.76 -27.17
N ASN A 185 18.42 5.93 -27.93
CA ASN A 185 17.65 7.17 -27.95
C ASN A 185 16.50 7.07 -26.95
N TYR A 186 16.65 7.72 -25.79
CA TYR A 186 15.63 7.76 -24.76
C TYR A 186 14.39 8.53 -25.21
N THR A 187 13.21 8.09 -24.76
CA THR A 187 11.91 8.61 -25.17
C THR A 187 10.89 8.45 -24.04
N ASP A 188 9.91 9.36 -23.99
CA ASP A 188 8.79 9.27 -23.05
C ASP A 188 7.73 8.24 -23.48
N LEU A 189 7.82 7.75 -24.72
CA LEU A 189 6.88 6.75 -25.23
C LEU A 189 7.17 5.38 -24.59
N LYS A 190 6.18 4.86 -23.85
CA LYS A 190 6.24 3.51 -23.27
C LYS A 190 6.64 2.48 -24.33
N SER A 191 7.66 1.69 -24.01
CA SER A 191 8.25 0.70 -24.90
C SER A 191 8.65 -0.56 -24.11
N LYS A 192 8.92 -1.67 -24.80
CA LYS A 192 9.45 -2.89 -24.15
C LYS A 192 10.90 -2.73 -23.70
N ASN A 193 11.62 -1.77 -24.26
CA ASN A 193 13.01 -1.48 -23.94
C ASN A 193 13.06 -0.28 -23.00
N TYR A 194 13.57 -0.51 -21.79
CA TYR A 194 13.77 0.52 -20.77
C TYR A 194 14.98 0.15 -19.92
N ASN A 195 15.57 1.18 -19.30
CA ASN A 195 16.55 1.02 -18.24
C ASN A 195 16.00 1.70 -16.97
N TYR A 196 16.46 1.23 -15.81
CA TYR A 196 16.10 1.81 -14.53
C TYR A 196 17.15 2.84 -14.12
N PHE A 197 16.69 3.96 -13.61
CA PHE A 197 17.53 5.01 -13.05
C PHE A 197 17.07 5.36 -11.65
N ILE A 198 17.99 5.74 -10.77
CA ILE A 198 17.62 6.36 -9.50
C ILE A 198 16.82 7.63 -9.81
N SER A 199 15.69 7.82 -9.14
CA SER A 199 14.85 8.99 -9.38
C SER A 199 15.62 10.28 -9.11
N ASP A 200 15.61 11.19 -10.08
CA ASP A 200 16.36 12.45 -10.03
C ASP A 200 15.92 13.32 -8.84
N LYS A 201 14.69 13.15 -8.33
CA LYS A 201 14.18 13.88 -7.16
C LYS A 201 14.93 13.59 -5.86
N TYR A 202 15.67 12.49 -5.80
CA TYR A 202 16.49 12.10 -4.65
C TYR A 202 17.98 12.34 -4.86
N ILE A 203 18.36 12.97 -5.98
CA ILE A 203 19.75 13.27 -6.29
C ILE A 203 20.02 14.75 -6.04
N LYS A 204 20.98 15.04 -5.16
CA LYS A 204 21.57 16.38 -5.04
C LYS A 204 22.83 16.44 -5.87
N ARG A 205 22.86 17.33 -6.87
CA ARG A 205 23.99 17.49 -7.78
C ARG A 205 24.89 18.64 -7.32
N PHE A 206 26.19 18.39 -7.30
CA PHE A 206 27.23 19.38 -7.05
C PHE A 206 28.25 19.38 -8.19
N ASP A 207 29.08 20.42 -8.28
CA ASP A 207 30.07 20.58 -9.36
C ASP A 207 31.02 19.38 -9.54
N LYS A 208 31.24 18.58 -8.49
CA LYS A 208 32.24 17.50 -8.48
C LYS A 208 31.70 16.13 -8.09
N TYR A 209 30.47 16.05 -7.59
CA TYR A 209 29.88 14.80 -7.12
C TYR A 209 28.36 14.93 -7.01
N ASP A 210 27.69 13.79 -7.05
CA ASP A 210 26.26 13.67 -6.80
C ASP A 210 26.04 12.90 -5.50
N PHE A 211 24.95 13.21 -4.80
CA PHE A 211 24.62 12.60 -3.52
C PHE A 211 23.16 12.15 -3.47
N TYR A 212 22.93 10.92 -3.03
CA TYR A 212 21.59 10.36 -2.82
C TYR A 212 21.03 10.77 -1.46
N ILE A 213 19.88 11.46 -1.45
CA ILE A 213 19.23 11.94 -0.23
C ILE A 213 18.30 10.85 0.32
N VAL A 214 18.86 9.94 1.12
CA VAL A 214 18.12 8.80 1.68
C VAL A 214 16.97 9.24 2.57
N GLU A 215 17.14 10.31 3.35
CA GLU A 215 16.14 10.85 4.27
C GLU A 215 14.87 11.33 3.53
N ASN A 216 15.04 11.96 2.37
CA ASN A 216 13.90 12.40 1.55
C ASN A 216 13.17 11.19 0.97
N SER A 217 13.91 10.20 0.47
CA SER A 217 13.30 9.01 -0.12
C SER A 217 12.50 8.18 0.89
N ILE A 218 13.03 7.98 2.09
CA ILE A 218 12.31 7.26 3.14
C ILE A 218 11.16 8.10 3.72
N GLY A 219 11.34 9.42 3.79
CA GLY A 219 10.31 10.37 4.22
C GLY A 219 9.09 10.36 3.29
N ASP A 220 9.30 10.50 1.98
CA ASP A 220 8.25 10.42 0.96
C ASP A 220 7.49 9.09 1.02
N LEU A 221 8.19 7.97 1.20
CA LEU A 221 7.56 6.66 1.33
C LEU A 221 6.68 6.60 2.58
N ASN A 222 7.13 7.17 3.70
CA ASN A 222 6.39 7.17 4.95
C ASN A 222 5.16 8.08 4.88
N GLU A 223 5.30 9.26 4.26
CA GLU A 223 4.19 10.16 3.98
C GLU A 223 3.16 9.49 3.07
N SER A 224 3.60 8.86 1.97
CA SER A 224 2.70 8.13 1.09
C SER A 224 2.01 6.96 1.81
N LEU A 225 2.64 6.33 2.81
CA LEU A 225 1.99 5.27 3.60
C LEU A 225 0.87 5.85 4.47
N ASN A 226 1.08 7.02 5.08
CA ASN A 226 0.02 7.71 5.82
C ASN A 226 -1.15 8.06 4.90
N ASN A 227 -0.87 8.63 3.72
CA ASN A 227 -1.91 8.93 2.73
C ASN A 227 -2.65 7.65 2.27
N PHE A 228 -1.95 6.52 2.19
CA PHE A 228 -2.58 5.23 1.89
C PHE A 228 -3.52 4.78 3.02
N ILE A 229 -3.08 4.94 4.27
CA ILE A 229 -3.90 4.65 5.45
C ILE A 229 -5.17 5.51 5.46
N ASP A 230 -5.12 6.75 4.99
CA ASP A 230 -6.30 7.61 4.90
C ASP A 230 -7.30 7.13 3.83
N ILE A 231 -6.81 6.69 2.66
CA ILE A 231 -7.64 6.04 1.64
C ILE A 231 -8.27 4.75 2.20
N PHE A 232 -7.48 3.95 2.93
CA PHE A 232 -7.96 2.72 3.56
C PHE A 232 -9.00 3.01 4.66
N ASN A 233 -8.79 4.06 5.46
CA ASN A 233 -9.74 4.54 6.46
C ASN A 233 -11.07 4.96 5.81
N TRP A 234 -11.02 5.72 4.71
CA TRP A 234 -12.22 6.12 3.98
C TRP A 234 -13.05 4.90 3.56
N TYR A 235 -12.40 3.88 2.99
CA TYR A 235 -13.07 2.64 2.61
C TYR A 235 -13.66 1.91 3.81
N LEU A 236 -12.91 1.77 4.89
CA LEU A 236 -13.41 1.09 6.08
C LEU A 236 -14.62 1.81 6.67
N CYS A 237 -14.61 3.15 6.72
CA CYS A 237 -15.78 3.93 7.14
C CYS A 237 -17.00 3.66 6.25
N LEU A 238 -16.83 3.69 4.92
CA LEU A 238 -17.90 3.36 3.96
C LEU A 238 -18.55 2.00 4.27
N ILE A 239 -17.74 1.00 4.59
CA ILE A 239 -18.23 -0.36 4.90
C ILE A 239 -18.81 -0.46 6.31
N CYS A 240 -18.18 0.16 7.32
CA CYS A 240 -18.65 0.12 8.70
C CYS A 240 -19.97 0.88 8.89
N ASP A 241 -20.21 1.91 8.08
CA ASP A 241 -21.41 2.75 8.17
C ASP A 241 -22.64 2.08 7.58
N LEU A 242 -22.49 0.97 6.85
CA LEU A 242 -23.60 0.15 6.33
C LEU A 242 -24.58 -0.21 7.45
N LYS A 243 -25.81 0.28 7.35
CA LYS A 243 -26.86 0.01 8.34
C LYS A 243 -27.44 -1.37 8.16
N PHE A 244 -27.81 -2.02 9.25
CA PHE A 244 -28.50 -3.29 9.19
C PHE A 244 -29.93 -3.11 8.66
N LYS A 245 -30.39 -4.01 7.80
CA LYS A 245 -31.78 -4.07 7.35
C LYS A 245 -32.73 -4.48 8.48
N ASN A 246 -32.27 -5.40 9.32
CA ASN A 246 -32.98 -5.93 10.47
C ASN A 246 -32.04 -5.94 11.69
N GLY A 247 -32.56 -6.05 12.91
CA GLY A 247 -31.72 -6.27 14.09
C GLY A 247 -30.88 -7.54 13.96
N ILE A 248 -29.67 -7.52 14.52
CA ILE A 248 -28.82 -8.71 14.64
C ILE A 248 -29.03 -9.33 16.02
N ASP A 249 -29.21 -10.64 16.05
CA ASP A 249 -29.13 -11.40 17.31
C ASP A 249 -27.67 -11.41 17.80
N ASP A 250 -27.43 -10.73 18.90
CA ASP A 250 -26.12 -10.55 19.55
C ASP A 250 -25.98 -11.41 20.82
N SER A 251 -26.92 -12.33 21.07
CA SER A 251 -26.97 -13.14 22.30
C SER A 251 -25.73 -13.99 22.54
N TYR A 252 -25.01 -14.36 21.48
CA TYR A 252 -23.80 -15.19 21.53
C TYR A 252 -22.49 -14.38 21.74
N ILE A 253 -22.56 -13.05 21.62
CA ILE A 253 -21.42 -12.12 21.71
C ILE A 253 -21.59 -11.06 22.80
N SER A 254 -22.72 -11.08 23.49
CA SER A 254 -22.98 -10.26 24.67
C SER A 254 -22.36 -10.91 25.94
N ASN A 255 -21.99 -10.08 26.92
CA ASN A 255 -21.46 -10.47 28.24
C ASN A 255 -19.95 -10.78 28.38
N TYR A 256 -19.09 -10.02 27.70
CA TYR A 256 -17.65 -9.99 28.00
C TYR A 256 -17.28 -8.77 28.84
N ASP A 257 -16.33 -8.93 29.76
CA ASP A 257 -15.83 -7.87 30.63
C ASP A 257 -14.85 -6.95 29.90
N LYS A 258 -14.13 -7.50 28.91
CA LYS A 258 -13.13 -6.81 28.10
C LYS A 258 -13.09 -7.38 26.69
N VAL A 259 -12.91 -6.52 25.69
CA VAL A 259 -12.74 -6.95 24.29
C VAL A 259 -11.45 -6.38 23.73
N TYR A 260 -10.60 -7.23 23.16
CA TYR A 260 -9.45 -6.80 22.38
C TYR A 260 -9.74 -7.02 20.90
N SER A 261 -9.77 -5.94 20.15
CA SER A 261 -10.03 -5.95 18.71
C SER A 261 -8.73 -5.78 17.93
N PHE A 262 -8.44 -6.74 17.07
CA PHE A 262 -7.47 -6.61 15.99
C PHE A 262 -8.08 -6.00 14.73
N ASN A 263 -9.41 -5.75 14.71
CA ASN A 263 -10.09 -5.07 13.61
C ASN A 263 -9.86 -3.58 13.68
N TYR A 264 -9.80 -2.96 12.52
CA TYR A 264 -9.88 -1.50 12.40
C TYR A 264 -11.32 -1.00 12.52
N THR A 265 -12.31 -1.86 12.30
CA THR A 265 -13.74 -1.53 12.27
C THR A 265 -14.38 -1.63 13.65
N ASN A 266 -15.43 -0.86 13.90
CA ASN A 266 -16.21 -0.90 15.13
C ASN A 266 -17.39 -1.89 15.07
N THR A 267 -17.34 -2.91 14.20
CA THR A 267 -18.42 -3.86 13.94
C THR A 267 -18.96 -4.49 15.22
N TYR A 268 -18.09 -4.95 16.12
CA TYR A 268 -18.48 -5.55 17.39
C TYR A 268 -19.33 -4.59 18.23
N THR A 269 -18.86 -3.36 18.41
CA THR A 269 -19.58 -2.32 19.14
C THR A 269 -20.94 -2.03 18.52
N LYS A 270 -20.99 -1.95 17.18
CA LYS A 270 -22.21 -1.66 16.42
C LYS A 270 -23.28 -2.75 16.60
N ILE A 271 -22.86 -4.01 16.71
CA ILE A 271 -23.77 -5.14 16.88
C ILE A 271 -24.25 -5.25 18.33
N CYS A 272 -23.32 -5.24 19.28
CA CYS A 272 -23.63 -5.47 20.70
C CYS A 272 -24.27 -4.27 21.40
N ASN A 273 -24.36 -3.11 20.74
CA ASN A 273 -24.77 -1.82 21.33
C ASN A 273 -24.10 -1.53 22.69
N ASN A 274 -22.85 -1.99 22.84
CA ASN A 274 -22.13 -2.01 24.10
C ASN A 274 -20.70 -1.54 23.88
N ASP A 275 -20.45 -0.30 24.29
CA ASP A 275 -19.14 0.36 24.25
C ASP A 275 -18.20 -0.06 25.40
N ARG A 276 -18.60 -1.04 26.23
CA ARG A 276 -17.77 -1.45 27.38
C ARG A 276 -16.42 -1.99 26.92
N TYR A 277 -15.38 -1.18 27.16
CA TYR A 277 -13.96 -1.50 27.15
C TYR A 277 -13.46 -2.31 25.94
N VAL A 278 -13.74 -1.86 24.71
CA VAL A 278 -13.08 -2.38 23.50
C VAL A 278 -11.74 -1.68 23.30
N ASP A 279 -10.65 -2.44 23.34
CA ASP A 279 -9.30 -1.96 23.03
C ASP A 279 -8.92 -2.38 21.61
N PHE A 280 -8.62 -1.41 20.76
CA PHE A 280 -8.27 -1.58 19.35
C PHE A 280 -6.75 -1.69 19.19
N LEU A 281 -6.22 -2.92 19.21
CA LEU A 281 -4.79 -3.20 19.27
C LEU A 281 -3.98 -2.69 18.07
N HIS A 282 -4.64 -2.44 16.94
CA HIS A 282 -4.06 -1.83 15.74
C HIS A 282 -4.71 -0.49 15.38
N GLY A 283 -5.33 0.18 16.36
CA GLY A 283 -6.13 1.36 16.12
C GLY A 283 -7.43 1.08 15.37
N LYS A 284 -8.20 2.14 15.14
CA LYS A 284 -9.52 2.07 14.51
C LYS A 284 -9.67 3.08 13.38
N ALA A 285 -10.54 2.72 12.44
CA ALA A 285 -11.07 3.61 11.43
C ALA A 285 -12.04 4.63 12.06
N GLY A 286 -12.21 5.77 11.38
CA GLY A 286 -13.13 6.84 11.78
C GLY A 286 -12.57 8.23 11.46
N VAL A 287 -13.25 9.26 11.97
CA VAL A 287 -12.85 10.67 11.80
C VAL A 287 -11.48 10.94 12.42
N ASN A 288 -11.25 10.44 13.64
CA ASN A 288 -9.96 10.51 14.32
C ASN A 288 -9.24 9.16 14.21
N GLN A 289 -8.98 8.72 12.97
CA GLN A 289 -8.35 7.42 12.73
C GLN A 289 -6.98 7.34 13.37
N ASN A 290 -6.64 6.15 13.86
CA ASN A 290 -5.33 5.87 14.42
C ASN A 290 -4.80 4.48 13.99
N ILE A 291 -5.15 4.08 12.76
CA ILE A 291 -4.84 2.77 12.16
C ILE A 291 -3.32 2.52 12.15
N VAL A 292 -2.92 1.35 12.63
CA VAL A 292 -1.55 0.83 12.58
C VAL A 292 -1.46 -0.18 11.43
N LEU A 293 -0.68 0.18 10.42
CA LEU A 293 -0.42 -0.62 9.20
C LEU A 293 1.09 -0.64 8.91
N GLY A 294 1.86 -1.02 9.93
CA GLY A 294 3.31 -1.15 9.86
C GLY A 294 3.77 -2.60 9.85
N ILE A 295 5.02 -2.84 9.52
CA ILE A 295 5.67 -4.16 9.64
C ILE A 295 6.03 -4.45 11.10
N SER A 296 6.27 -5.72 11.45
CA SER A 296 6.60 -6.09 12.83
C SER A 296 7.86 -5.40 13.34
N ASP A 297 8.95 -5.42 12.56
CA ASP A 297 10.23 -4.82 12.93
C ASP A 297 11.14 -4.56 11.71
N LEU A 298 12.14 -3.69 11.86
CA LEU A 298 13.19 -3.45 10.85
C LEU A 298 14.28 -4.54 10.95
N LYS A 299 14.37 -5.39 9.92
CA LYS A 299 15.38 -6.46 9.87
C LYS A 299 16.79 -5.96 9.55
N SER A 300 16.93 -4.90 8.75
CA SER A 300 18.22 -4.37 8.33
C SER A 300 18.73 -3.29 9.28
N GLU A 301 20.02 -3.35 9.62
CA GLU A 301 20.70 -2.30 10.39
C GLU A 301 20.76 -0.98 9.62
N SER A 302 20.87 -1.04 8.29
CA SER A 302 20.85 0.13 7.41
C SER A 302 19.53 0.91 7.55
N LEU A 303 18.39 0.21 7.65
CA LEU A 303 17.08 0.85 7.89
C LEU A 303 16.97 1.49 9.27
N LYS A 304 17.57 0.85 10.30
CA LYS A 304 17.60 1.40 11.66
C LYS A 304 18.47 2.66 11.72
N ASN A 305 19.61 2.66 11.04
CA ASN A 305 20.53 3.81 10.96
C ASN A 305 19.87 5.04 10.34
N ILE A 306 19.06 4.84 9.29
CA ILE A 306 18.28 5.93 8.67
C ILE A 306 16.94 6.20 9.39
N LYS A 307 16.70 5.55 10.53
CA LYS A 307 15.51 5.73 11.38
C LYS A 307 14.19 5.51 10.63
N ALA A 308 14.11 4.47 9.79
CA ALA A 308 12.88 4.07 9.09
C ALA A 308 11.78 3.50 10.01
N TYR A 309 11.78 3.86 11.29
CA TYR A 309 10.88 3.31 12.31
C TYR A 309 9.40 3.65 12.05
N GLY A 310 9.11 4.70 11.26
CA GLY A 310 7.75 5.05 10.82
C GLY A 310 6.97 3.89 10.18
N PHE A 311 7.68 2.91 9.63
CA PHE A 311 7.09 1.70 9.05
C PHE A 311 6.82 0.58 10.05
N THR A 312 7.25 0.68 11.31
CA THR A 312 7.08 -0.40 12.30
C THR A 312 5.79 -0.25 13.10
N LYS A 313 5.16 -1.38 13.45
CA LYS A 313 3.96 -1.39 14.31
C LYS A 313 4.23 -0.71 15.65
N TYR A 314 5.37 -1.00 16.29
CA TYR A 314 5.70 -0.43 17.58
C TYR A 314 5.75 1.10 17.55
N HIS A 315 6.49 1.68 16.60
CA HIS A 315 6.58 3.13 16.47
C HIS A 315 5.22 3.76 16.14
N GLN A 316 4.47 3.17 15.21
CA GLN A 316 3.13 3.66 14.88
C GLN A 316 2.19 3.61 16.08
N LYS A 317 2.22 2.54 16.89
CA LYS A 317 1.40 2.42 18.11
C LYS A 317 1.70 3.52 19.12
N MET A 318 2.98 3.79 19.36
CA MET A 318 3.43 4.86 20.25
C MET A 318 2.98 6.23 19.73
N TYR A 319 3.19 6.51 18.45
CA TYR A 319 2.83 7.79 17.83
C TYR A 319 1.31 8.01 17.79
N LYS A 320 0.54 6.95 17.57
CA LYS A 320 -0.92 6.97 17.40
C LYS A 320 -1.70 6.69 18.70
N ASN A 321 -1.00 6.59 19.84
CA ASN A 321 -1.57 6.30 21.15
C ASN A 321 -2.46 5.05 21.16
N THR A 322 -2.04 3.99 20.46
CA THR A 322 -2.72 2.68 20.48
C THR A 322 -1.92 1.64 21.26
N ASP A 323 -0.91 2.08 22.03
CA ASP A 323 -0.18 1.20 22.92
C ASP A 323 -0.99 1.02 24.20
N TYR A 324 -1.56 -0.16 24.37
CA TYR A 324 -2.28 -0.51 25.58
C TYR A 324 -1.26 -1.06 26.57
N ILE A 325 -1.07 -0.34 27.68
CA ILE A 325 -0.29 -0.85 28.80
C ILE A 325 -1.09 -2.04 29.36
N PHE A 326 -0.58 -3.24 29.15
CA PHE A 326 -1.14 -4.49 29.66
C PHE A 326 -0.81 -4.69 31.13
#